data_AF-A0A1Z8Y0J5-F1
#
_entry.id   AF-A0A1Z8Y0J5-F1
#
_cell.length_a   1.000
_cell.length_b   1.000
_cell.length_c   1.000
_cell.angle_alpha   90.00
_cell.angle_beta   90.00
_cell.angle_gamma   90.00
#
_symmetry.space_group_name_H-M   'P 1'
#
loop_
_entity.id
_entity.type
_entity.pdbx_description
1 polymer ?
#
loop_
_entity_poly.entity_id
_entity_poly.type
_entity_poly.pdbx_seq_one_letter_code
_entity_poly.pdbx_strand_id
1 'polypeptide(L)'
;MSCLDKKTRFFFAEKGVIVGDPNKVGQGDVFIPISFKTAIMHSAQIFHDIEWSEENGVIYITAIYNEPPFSKKIEYSGGIVLKNPKLKTYDLKYKDPNPDGGTHDIGLVKMP
;
A
#
# COMPACT_ATOMS: atom_id res chain seq x y z
N MET A 1 -8.76 22.20 -3.43
CA MET A 1 -7.47 21.48 -3.36
C MET A 1 -7.60 20.47 -2.25
N SER A 2 -7.68 19.17 -2.59
CA SER A 2 -7.60 18.11 -1.58
C SER A 2 -6.12 17.87 -1.33
N CYS A 3 -5.62 18.21 -0.15
CA CYS A 3 -4.25 17.88 0.18
C CYS A 3 -4.19 16.38 0.55
N LEU A 4 -3.27 15.66 -0.10
CA LEU A 4 -3.03 14.23 0.12
C LEU A 4 -1.84 14.10 1.06
N ASP A 5 -2.00 13.27 2.09
CA ASP A 5 -1.00 13.06 3.12
C ASP A 5 -0.49 11.62 3.09
N LYS A 6 0.80 11.46 2.79
CA LYS A 6 1.47 10.17 2.80
C LYS A 6 1.89 9.83 4.21
N LYS A 7 1.60 8.62 4.67
CA LYS A 7 1.91 8.20 6.04
C LYS A 7 3.20 7.41 6.12
N THR A 8 3.94 7.58 7.21
CA THR A 8 5.07 6.72 7.55
C THR A 8 4.57 5.37 8.08
N ARG A 9 5.45 4.36 8.09
CA ARG A 9 5.14 3.02 8.61
C ARG A 9 4.66 3.02 10.06
N PHE A 10 5.16 3.97 10.87
CA PHE A 10 4.84 4.11 12.28
C PHE A 10 3.41 4.63 12.55
N PHE A 11 2.72 5.10 11.52
CA PHE A 11 1.30 5.43 11.62
C PHE A 11 0.42 4.17 11.83
N PHE A 12 0.91 3.01 11.38
CA PHE A 12 0.20 1.74 11.46
C PHE A 12 0.61 0.94 12.69
N ALA A 13 -0.28 0.06 13.13
CA ALA A 13 0.06 -0.93 14.14
C ALA A 13 1.25 -1.80 13.68
N GLU A 14 1.89 -2.51 14.61
CA GLU A 14 3.04 -3.39 14.29
C GLU A 14 2.71 -4.41 13.18
N LYS A 15 1.48 -4.94 13.15
CA LYS A 15 0.95 -5.78 12.06
C LYS A 15 -0.14 -5.07 11.26
N GLY A 16 0.01 -3.75 11.14
CA GLY A 16 -0.98 -2.85 10.58
C GLY A 16 -0.89 -2.68 9.07
N VAL A 17 0.03 -3.36 8.39
CA VAL A 17 0.02 -3.51 6.94
C VAL A 17 -0.26 -4.98 6.66
N ILE A 18 -1.43 -5.28 6.10
CA ILE A 18 -1.94 -6.64 5.93
C ILE A 18 -2.04 -6.91 4.45
N VAL A 19 -1.38 -7.97 4.01
CA VAL A 19 -1.30 -8.37 2.60
C VAL A 19 -2.06 -9.68 2.44
N GLY A 20 -3.01 -9.71 1.53
CA GLY A 20 -3.78 -10.90 1.18
C GLY A 20 -3.11 -11.71 0.09
N ASP A 21 -3.72 -12.84 -0.24
CA ASP A 21 -3.23 -13.72 -1.30
C ASP A 21 -3.43 -13.08 -2.68
N PRO A 22 -2.37 -12.98 -3.51
CA PRO A 22 -2.50 -12.44 -4.86
C PRO A 22 -3.37 -13.32 -5.75
N ASN A 23 -4.18 -12.68 -6.61
CA ASN A 23 -5.07 -13.35 -7.53
C ASN A 23 -4.95 -12.78 -8.95
N LYS A 24 -5.07 -13.65 -9.96
CA LYS A 24 -5.07 -13.22 -11.37
C LYS A 24 -6.29 -12.35 -11.65
N VAL A 25 -6.08 -11.27 -12.39
CA VAL A 25 -7.13 -10.37 -12.87
C VAL A 25 -6.88 -10.08 -14.36
N GLY A 26 -7.93 -10.15 -15.18
CA GLY A 26 -7.79 -9.94 -16.63
C GLY A 26 -6.80 -10.91 -17.30
N GLN A 27 -6.10 -10.44 -18.34
CA GLN A 27 -5.20 -11.24 -19.16
C GLN A 27 -3.74 -11.01 -18.74
N GLY A 28 -3.32 -11.68 -17.66
CA GLY A 28 -1.93 -11.70 -17.19
C GLY A 28 -1.60 -10.76 -16.03
N ASP A 29 -2.52 -9.89 -15.63
CA ASP A 29 -2.32 -9.04 -14.45
C ASP A 29 -2.61 -9.79 -13.15
N VAL A 30 -2.02 -9.32 -12.05
CA VAL A 30 -2.24 -9.87 -10.71
C VAL A 30 -2.66 -8.76 -9.77
N PHE A 31 -3.77 -8.96 -9.06
CA PHE A 31 -4.19 -8.11 -7.95
C PHE A 31 -3.58 -8.63 -6.65
N ILE A 32 -2.96 -7.74 -5.88
CA ILE A 32 -2.39 -8.02 -4.56
C ILE A 32 -3.24 -7.26 -3.55
N PRO A 33 -4.11 -7.94 -2.78
CA PRO A 33 -4.93 -7.28 -1.76
C PRO A 33 -4.04 -6.70 -0.65
N ILE A 34 -4.26 -5.44 -0.28
CA ILE A 34 -3.52 -4.75 0.79
C ILE A 34 -4.50 -3.92 1.61
N SER A 35 -4.49 -4.11 2.93
CA SER A 35 -5.28 -3.34 3.88
C SER A 35 -4.44 -2.82 5.02
N PHE A 36 -4.89 -1.74 5.66
CA PHE A 36 -4.16 -1.07 6.72
C PHE A 36 -4.96 -0.99 8.01
N LYS A 37 -4.28 -1.20 9.14
CA LYS A 37 -4.79 -0.99 10.49
C LYS A 37 -3.91 0.03 11.20
N THR A 38 -4.49 1.18 11.50
CA THR A 38 -3.78 2.28 12.18
C THR A 38 -3.47 1.92 13.63
N ALA A 39 -2.39 2.49 14.17
CA ALA A 39 -2.10 2.40 15.60
C ALA A 39 -2.94 3.41 16.42
N ILE A 40 -3.50 4.42 15.76
CA ILE A 40 -4.18 5.56 16.37
C ILE A 40 -5.70 5.42 16.13
N MET A 41 -6.47 5.27 17.22
CA MET A 41 -7.94 5.07 17.17
C MET A 41 -8.75 6.32 16.79
N HIS A 42 -8.16 7.52 16.85
CA HIS A 42 -8.91 8.79 16.79
C HIS A 42 -8.71 9.62 15.51
N SER A 43 -8.01 9.12 14.49
CA SER A 43 -7.76 9.93 13.30
C SER A 43 -9.01 9.99 12.41
N ALA A 44 -9.57 11.19 12.19
CA ALA A 44 -10.54 11.49 11.14
C ALA A 44 -9.95 11.38 9.71
N GLN A 45 -8.84 10.65 9.55
CA GLN A 45 -8.12 10.48 8.31
C GLN A 45 -8.74 9.35 7.51
N ILE A 46 -9.13 9.66 6.28
CA ILE A 46 -9.77 8.72 5.36
C ILE A 46 -8.69 8.17 4.45
N PHE A 47 -8.52 6.84 4.45
CA PHE A 47 -7.62 6.16 3.52
C PHE A 47 -8.01 6.51 2.07
N HIS A 48 -7.04 6.92 1.27
CA HIS A 48 -7.26 7.37 -0.10
C HIS A 48 -6.81 6.29 -1.09
N ASP A 49 -5.53 5.95 -1.08
CA ASP A 49 -4.93 5.02 -2.04
C ASP A 49 -3.55 4.51 -1.56
N ILE A 50 -2.94 3.62 -2.33
CA ILE A 50 -1.54 3.22 -2.21
C ILE A 50 -0.75 3.78 -3.39
N GLU A 51 0.30 4.55 -3.11
CA GLU A 51 1.37 4.76 -4.09
C GLU A 51 2.30 3.54 -4.06
N TRP A 52 2.66 3.01 -5.22
CA TRP A 52 3.57 1.89 -5.31
C TRP A 52 4.50 1.95 -6.52
N SER A 53 5.65 1.28 -6.41
CA SER A 53 6.59 1.05 -7.50
C SER A 53 7.17 -0.37 -7.43
N GLU A 54 7.59 -0.91 -8.58
CA GLU A 54 8.36 -2.16 -8.67
C GLU A 54 9.78 -1.83 -9.13
N GLU A 55 10.79 -2.22 -8.35
CA GLU A 55 12.19 -2.07 -8.70
C GLU A 55 12.97 -3.34 -8.34
N ASN A 56 13.59 -3.99 -9.33
CA ASN A 56 14.46 -5.16 -9.14
C ASN A 56 13.83 -6.31 -8.33
N GLY A 57 12.53 -6.58 -8.53
CA GLY A 57 11.81 -7.62 -7.81
C GLY A 57 11.34 -7.24 -6.40
N VAL A 58 11.50 -5.97 -6.02
CA VAL A 58 10.94 -5.39 -4.80
C VAL A 58 9.77 -4.49 -5.18
N ILE A 59 8.63 -4.68 -4.52
CA ILE A 59 7.48 -3.80 -4.58
C ILE A 59 7.55 -2.87 -3.36
N TYR A 60 7.60 -1.57 -3.60
CA TYR A 60 7.54 -0.55 -2.56
C TYR A 60 6.12 0.01 -2.51
N ILE A 61 5.55 0.13 -1.32
CA ILE A 61 4.23 0.73 -1.11
C ILE A 61 4.29 1.87 -0.09
N THR A 62 3.46 2.89 -0.30
CA THR A 62 3.24 4.00 0.63
C THR A 62 1.75 4.32 0.67
N ALA A 63 1.16 4.33 1.86
CA ALA A 63 -0.24 4.67 2.03
C ALA A 63 -0.48 6.19 1.91
N ILE A 64 -1.52 6.56 1.18
CA ILE A 64 -2.00 7.94 1.02
C ILE A 64 -3.33 8.08 1.75
N TYR A 65 -3.47 9.14 2.53
CA TYR A 65 -4.69 9.54 3.24
C TYR A 65 -5.15 10.92 2.77
N ASN A 66 -6.45 11.21 2.90
CA ASN A 66 -6.95 12.58 2.74
C ASN A 66 -6.65 13.41 3.99
N GLU A 67 -6.17 14.64 3.81
CA GLU A 67 -6.13 15.60 4.91
C GLU A 67 -7.55 16.04 5.30
N PRO A 68 -7.88 16.04 6.61
CA PRO A 68 -9.11 16.66 7.10
C PRO A 68 -9.17 18.14 6.67
N PRO A 69 -10.36 18.72 6.39
CA PRO A 69 -11.71 18.17 6.60
C PRO A 69 -12.32 17.49 5.35
N PHE A 70 -11.54 17.10 4.34
CA PHE A 70 -12.09 16.69 3.05
C PHE A 70 -12.85 15.36 3.07
N SER A 71 -13.99 15.36 2.37
CA SER A 71 -15.14 14.47 2.55
C SER A 71 -15.61 13.84 1.23
N LYS A 72 -14.69 13.39 0.39
CA LYS A 72 -15.04 12.42 -0.66
C LYS A 72 -14.36 11.10 -0.36
N LYS A 73 -15.13 10.18 0.20
CA LYS A 73 -14.74 8.79 0.37
C LYS A 73 -14.53 8.23 -1.03
N ILE A 74 -13.28 8.14 -1.45
CA ILE A 74 -12.92 7.46 -2.69
C ILE A 74 -12.91 5.97 -2.34
N GLU A 75 -13.49 5.15 -3.21
CA GLU A 75 -13.46 3.70 -3.05
C GLU A 75 -12.05 3.22 -3.39
N TYR A 76 -11.22 3.13 -2.36
CA TYR A 76 -9.98 2.37 -2.46
C TYR A 76 -10.29 0.93 -2.87
N SER A 77 -9.61 0.45 -3.90
CA SER A 77 -9.81 -0.86 -4.53
C SER A 77 -9.47 -2.04 -3.61
N GLY A 78 -8.83 -1.79 -2.47
CA GLY A 78 -8.42 -2.83 -1.52
C GLY A 78 -7.07 -3.47 -1.84
N GLY A 79 -6.28 -2.92 -2.77
CA GLY A 79 -4.96 -3.44 -3.12
C GLY A 79 -4.29 -2.74 -4.29
N ILE A 80 -3.23 -3.37 -4.81
CA ILE A 80 -2.50 -2.91 -6.00
C ILE A 80 -2.65 -3.91 -7.15
N VAL A 81 -2.58 -3.43 -8.39
CA VAL A 81 -2.59 -4.28 -9.60
C VAL A 81 -1.21 -4.27 -10.23
N LEU A 82 -0.53 -5.41 -10.17
CA LEU A 82 0.74 -5.63 -10.84
C LEU A 82 0.50 -6.08 -12.28
N LYS A 83 1.01 -5.30 -13.23
CA LYS A 83 0.82 -5.55 -14.67
C LYS A 83 1.83 -6.58 -15.17
N ASN A 84 1.35 -7.71 -15.68
CA ASN A 84 2.17 -8.81 -16.22
C ASN A 84 3.45 -9.09 -15.40
N PRO A 85 3.32 -9.56 -14.14
CA PRO A 85 4.47 -9.84 -13.28
C PRO A 85 5.46 -10.79 -13.97
N LYS A 86 6.74 -10.41 -13.94
CA LYS A 86 7.83 -11.18 -14.55
C LYS A 86 8.43 -12.22 -13.59
N LEU A 87 8.30 -11.98 -12.29
CA LEU A 87 8.83 -12.87 -11.26
C LEU A 87 7.72 -13.69 -10.61
N LYS A 88 8.09 -14.88 -10.12
CA LYS A 88 7.19 -15.72 -9.32
C LYS A 88 7.05 -15.24 -7.88
N THR A 89 7.97 -14.43 -7.41
CA THR A 89 8.00 -13.94 -6.03
C THR A 89 8.59 -12.54 -6.02
N TYR A 90 8.00 -11.68 -5.21
CA TYR A 90 8.42 -10.30 -4.99
C TYR A 90 8.61 -10.04 -3.51
N ASP A 91 9.65 -9.29 -3.15
CA ASP A 91 9.75 -8.69 -1.82
C ASP A 91 8.78 -7.51 -1.75
N LEU A 92 8.00 -7.41 -0.69
CA LEU A 92 7.12 -6.26 -0.45
C LEU A 92 7.65 -5.46 0.74
N LYS A 93 7.84 -4.16 0.52
CA LYS A 93 8.37 -3.23 1.51
C LYS A 93 7.49 -1.99 1.61
N TYR A 94 7.35 -1.48 2.83
CA TYR A 94 6.78 -0.16 3.06
C TYR A 94 7.88 0.90 2.89
N LYS A 95 7.64 1.94 2.12
CA LYS A 95 8.56 3.07 1.96
C LYS A 95 8.01 4.28 2.71
N ASP A 96 8.81 4.85 3.60
CA ASP A 96 8.41 6.12 4.21
C ASP A 96 8.47 7.25 3.17
N PRO A 97 7.52 8.21 3.19
CA PRO A 97 7.40 9.24 2.16
C PRO A 97 8.50 10.32 2.19
N ASN A 98 9.28 10.40 3.28
CA ASN A 98 10.38 11.34 3.38
C ASN A 98 11.58 10.86 2.56
N PRO A 99 12.36 11.75 1.93
CA PRO A 99 13.52 11.37 1.11
C PRO A 99 14.61 10.63 1.92
N ASP A 100 14.73 10.92 3.21
CA ASP A 100 15.59 10.19 4.16
C ASP A 100 14.84 9.08 4.92
N GLY A 101 13.61 8.79 4.51
CA GLY A 101 12.73 7.81 5.11
C GLY A 101 13.24 6.38 4.91
N GLY A 102 12.97 5.52 5.89
CA GLY A 102 13.37 4.12 5.85
C GLY A 102 12.48 3.27 4.94
N THR A 103 13.02 2.13 4.52
CA THR A 103 12.22 1.03 3.98
C THR A 103 12.01 -0.03 5.05
N HIS A 104 10.79 -0.51 5.19
CA HIS A 104 10.41 -1.49 6.21
C HIS A 104 9.91 -2.76 5.54
N ASP A 105 10.39 -3.91 6.00
CA ASP A 105 9.96 -5.20 5.49
C ASP A 105 8.48 -5.45 5.81
N ILE A 106 7.71 -5.93 4.82
CA ILE A 106 6.35 -6.43 5.02
C ILE A 106 6.33 -7.95 4.84
N GLY A 107 6.95 -8.45 3.76
CA GLY A 107 7.13 -9.87 3.52
C GLY A 107 7.21 -10.23 2.04
N LEU A 108 7.13 -11.52 1.75
CA LEU A 108 7.17 -12.06 0.38
C LEU A 108 5.77 -12.22 -0.20
N VAL A 109 5.62 -11.85 -1.47
CA VAL A 109 4.39 -12.02 -2.23
C VAL A 109 4.62 -13.02 -3.36
N LYS A 110 3.85 -14.11 -3.38
CA LYS A 110 3.96 -15.17 -4.39
C LYS A 110 2.91 -14.98 -5.48
N MET A 111 3.35 -14.95 -6.73
CA MET A 111 2.45 -14.80 -7.88
C MET A 111 1.78 -16.15 -8.23
N PRO A 112 0.49 -16.13 -8.62
CA PRO A 112 -0.29 -17.31 -8.99
C PRO A 112 0.00 -17.88 -10.40
#